data_AF-A0A527JJ91-F1
#
_entry.id   AF-A0A527JJ91-F1
#
_cell.length_a   1.000
_cell.length_b   1.000
_cell.length_c   1.000
_cell.angle_alpha   90.00
_cell.angle_beta   90.00
_cell.angle_gamma   90.00
#
_symmetry.space_group_name_H-M   'P 1'
#
loop_
_entity.id
_entity.type
_entity.pdbx_description
1 polymer ?
#
loop_
_entity_poly.entity_id
_entity_poly.type
_entity_poly.pdbx_seq_one_letter_code
_entity_poly.pdbx_strand_id
1 'polypeptide(L)'
;MAQILCIEEERVVARDNTVAFERLRLQLPHSPIRHHFVKATVKIRRYPDGTLAIFHGPRRIARYRPDGVAIEETCPIRQAA
;
A
#
# COMPACT_ATOMS: atom_id res chain seq x y z
N MET A 1 -9.37 -4.95 13.37
CA MET A 1 -8.02 -4.51 13.81
C MET A 1 -8.08 -3.01 14.11
N ALA A 2 -7.65 -2.62 15.30
CA ALA A 2 -7.79 -1.25 15.82
C ALA A 2 -7.00 -0.24 14.98
N GLN A 3 -7.69 0.73 14.37
CA GLN A 3 -7.09 1.83 13.61
C GLN A 3 -6.44 2.91 14.52
N ILE A 4 -6.38 2.66 15.82
CA ILE A 4 -6.18 3.68 16.86
C ILE A 4 -4.69 3.94 17.14
N LEU A 5 -3.77 3.07 16.67
CA LEU A 5 -2.33 3.16 16.94
C LEU A 5 -1.45 3.11 15.68
N CYS A 6 -1.91 3.64 14.54
CA CYS A 6 -1.07 3.74 13.34
C CYS A 6 -0.60 5.17 13.08
N ILE A 7 0.65 5.32 12.65
CA ILE A 7 1.15 6.58 12.10
C ILE A 7 0.63 6.69 10.67
N GLU A 8 -0.01 7.81 10.33
CA GLU A 8 -0.46 8.10 8.97
C GLU A 8 0.40 9.24 8.38
N GLU A 9 0.93 9.03 7.19
CA GLU A 9 1.69 10.04 6.45
C GLU A 9 1.20 10.12 5.00
N GLU A 10 1.04 11.34 4.48
CA GLU A 10 0.69 11.55 3.08
C GLU A 10 1.94 11.62 2.21
N ARG A 11 1.93 10.91 1.07
CA ARG A 11 3.01 10.92 0.09
C ARG A 11 2.45 11.00 -1.31
N VAL A 12 3.25 11.54 -2.22
CA VAL A 12 2.93 11.58 -3.66
C VAL A 12 3.65 10.43 -4.34
N VAL A 13 2.92 9.69 -5.18
CA VAL A 13 3.46 8.58 -5.96
C VAL A 13 4.38 9.11 -7.06
N ALA A 14 5.59 8.56 -7.13
CA ALA A 14 6.60 8.90 -8.13
C ALA A 14 6.24 8.36 -9.53
N ARG A 15 7.01 8.77 -10.54
CA ARG A 15 6.75 8.43 -11.96
C ARG A 15 6.87 6.93 -12.26
N ASP A 16 7.67 6.22 -11.49
CA ASP A 16 7.86 4.76 -11.55
C ASP A 16 6.79 3.98 -10.76
N ASN A 17 5.70 4.65 -10.34
CA ASN A 17 4.63 4.09 -9.52
C ASN A 17 5.12 3.58 -8.15
N THR A 18 6.19 4.19 -7.63
CA THR A 18 6.69 3.94 -6.28
C THR A 18 6.31 5.02 -5.30
N VAL A 19 6.34 4.68 -4.02
CA VAL A 19 6.20 5.63 -2.92
C VAL A 19 7.42 5.53 -2.01
N ALA A 20 8.08 6.66 -1.78
CA ALA A 20 9.19 6.74 -0.84
C ALA A 20 8.67 6.90 0.59
N PHE A 21 9.08 6.00 1.48
CA PHE A 21 8.73 6.02 2.90
C PHE A 21 9.95 5.64 3.73
N GLU A 22 10.43 6.55 4.57
CA GLU A 22 11.68 6.39 5.31
C GLU A 22 12.85 5.98 4.38
N ARG A 23 13.42 4.78 4.58
CA ARG A 23 14.50 4.20 3.75
C ARG A 23 13.98 3.22 2.70
N LEU A 24 12.66 3.08 2.57
CA LEU A 24 12.00 2.13 1.68
C LEU A 24 11.46 2.83 0.43
N ARG A 25 11.48 2.09 -0.68
CA ARG A 25 10.77 2.42 -1.91
C ARG A 25 9.73 1.33 -2.15
N LEU A 26 8.46 1.69 -2.02
CA LEU A 26 7.35 0.75 -2.08
C LEU A 26 6.72 0.81 -3.47
N GLN A 27 6.84 -0.27 -4.24
CA GLN A 27 6.23 -0.39 -5.57
C GLN A 27 4.73 -0.64 -5.42
N LEU A 28 3.89 0.22 -6.00
CA LEU A 28 2.45 -0.01 -6.01
C LEU A 28 2.06 -1.06 -7.06
N PRO A 29 1.11 -1.96 -6.73
CA PRO A 29 0.57 -2.91 -7.71
C PRO A 29 -0.25 -2.17 -8.76
N HIS A 30 -0.44 -2.84 -9.90
CA HIS A 30 -1.38 -2.37 -10.92
C HIS A 30 -2.81 -2.43 -10.33
N SER A 31 -3.57 -1.34 -10.47
CA SER A 31 -4.96 -1.32 -10.00
C SER A 31 -5.94 -1.58 -11.16
N PRO A 32 -7.00 -2.38 -10.94
CA PRO A 32 -8.08 -2.52 -11.92
C PRO A 32 -8.95 -1.26 -12.04
N ILE A 33 -8.82 -0.31 -11.10
CA ILE A 33 -9.64 0.92 -11.04
C ILE A 33 -8.94 2.09 -11.76
N ARG A 34 -7.61 2.06 -11.85
CA ARG A 34 -6.80 3.09 -12.51
C ARG A 34 -5.52 2.47 -13.08
N HIS A 35 -5.21 2.81 -14.33
CA HIS A 35 -4.00 2.33 -15.02
C HIS A 35 -2.69 2.55 -14.24
N HIS A 36 -2.54 3.64 -13.49
CA HIS A 36 -1.37 3.89 -12.63
C HIS A 36 -1.67 4.96 -11.58
N PHE A 37 -0.96 4.95 -10.44
CA PHE A 37 -1.13 5.96 -9.38
C PHE A 37 -0.14 7.11 -9.45
N VAL A 38 0.66 7.22 -10.51
CA VAL A 38 1.65 8.30 -10.71
C VAL A 38 1.02 9.67 -10.41
N LYS A 39 1.71 10.47 -9.57
CA LYS A 39 1.29 11.80 -9.07
C LYS A 39 0.05 11.80 -8.17
N ALA A 40 -0.55 10.65 -7.86
CA ALA A 40 -1.64 10.59 -6.89
C ALA A 40 -1.09 10.80 -5.48
N THR A 41 -1.85 11.53 -4.66
CA THR A 41 -1.63 11.56 -3.21
C THR A 41 -2.19 10.29 -2.60
N VAL A 42 -1.37 9.62 -1.81
CA VAL A 42 -1.69 8.39 -1.08
C VAL A 42 -1.34 8.55 0.39
N LYS A 43 -2.06 7.83 1.24
CA LYS A 43 -1.83 7.77 2.69
C LYS A 43 -1.11 6.47 3.02
N ILE A 44 0.04 6.57 3.67
CA ILE A 44 0.77 5.43 4.19
C ILE A 44 0.44 5.31 5.67
N ARG A 45 -0.03 4.13 6.09
CA ARG A 45 -0.26 3.78 7.48
C ARG A 45 0.80 2.80 7.93
N ARG A 46 1.57 3.17 8.94
CA ARG A 46 2.49 2.26 9.65
C ARG A 46 1.83 1.76 10.92
N TYR A 47 1.66 0.45 11.01
CA TYR A 47 1.10 -0.22 12.18
C TYR A 47 2.19 -0.53 13.23
N PRO A 48 1.80 -0.81 14.50
CA PRO A 48 2.75 -1.15 15.56
C PRO A 48 3.59 -2.41 15.28
N ASP A 49 3.06 -3.35 14.50
CA ASP A 49 3.80 -4.54 14.03
C ASP A 49 4.85 -4.21 12.95
N GLY A 50 4.98 -2.93 12.58
CA GLY A 50 5.86 -2.45 11.53
C GLY A 50 5.30 -2.65 10.12
N THR A 51 4.15 -3.29 9.96
CA THR A 51 3.55 -3.46 8.64
C THR A 51 3.06 -2.12 8.11
N LEU A 52 3.15 -1.96 6.80
CA LEU A 52 2.75 -0.75 6.11
C LEU A 52 1.52 -1.04 5.27
N ALA A 53 0.60 -0.09 5.19
CA ALA A 53 -0.52 -0.16 4.26
C ALA A 53 -0.66 1.17 3.53
N ILE A 54 -0.80 1.10 2.22
CA ILE A 54 -0.99 2.29 1.39
C ILE A 54 -2.45 2.40 1.00
N PHE A 55 -3.02 3.58 1.18
CA PHE A 55 -4.40 3.91 0.90
C PHE A 55 -4.50 5.04 -0.13
N HIS A 56 -5.52 4.97 -0.96
CA HIS A 56 -5.97 6.08 -1.80
C HIS A 56 -7.43 6.35 -1.47
N GLY A 57 -7.68 7.48 -0.81
CA GLY A 57 -8.96 7.76 -0.18
C GLY A 57 -9.33 6.65 0.82
N PRO A 58 -10.56 6.09 0.75
CA PRO A 58 -11.00 5.04 1.67
C PRO A 58 -10.46 3.64 1.32
N ARG A 59 -9.80 3.47 0.17
CA ARG A 59 -9.40 2.15 -0.35
C ARG A 59 -7.95 1.85 -0.02
N ARG A 60 -7.69 0.66 0.52
CA ARG A 60 -6.33 0.10 0.62
C ARG A 60 -5.88 -0.37 -0.76
N ILE A 61 -4.74 0.13 -1.22
CA ILE A 61 -4.12 -0.26 -2.50
C ILE A 61 -3.19 -1.46 -2.29
N ALA A 62 -2.39 -1.44 -1.23
CA ALA A 62 -1.36 -2.43 -0.99
C ALA A 62 -1.01 -2.54 0.50
N ARG A 63 -0.42 -3.67 0.88
CA ARG A 63 0.17 -3.89 2.20
C ARG A 63 1.61 -4.37 2.03
N TYR A 64 2.49 -3.97 2.92
CA TYR A 64 3.89 -4.36 2.92
C TYR A 64 4.31 -4.83 4.30
N ARG A 65 5.28 -5.75 4.33
CA ARG A 65 6.01 -6.11 5.53
C ARG A 65 6.96 -4.96 5.93
N PRO A 66 7.51 -4.99 7.16
CA PRO A 66 8.43 -3.96 7.64
C PRO A 66 9.70 -3.80 6.78
N ASP A 67 10.08 -4.83 6.02
CA ASP A 67 11.20 -4.85 5.07
C ASP A 67 10.85 -4.22 3.70
N GLY A 68 9.60 -3.79 3.50
CA GLY A 68 9.11 -3.22 2.24
C GLY A 68 8.66 -4.27 1.22
N VAL A 69 8.66 -5.56 1.55
CA VAL A 69 8.15 -6.61 0.66
C VAL A 69 6.62 -6.54 0.60
N ALA A 70 6.07 -6.51 -0.61
CA ALA A 70 4.63 -6.52 -0.81
C ALA A 70 4.02 -7.81 -0.25
N ILE A 71 3.00 -7.64 0.59
CA ILE A 71 2.13 -8.74 1.01
C ILE A 71 1.05 -8.80 -0.06
N GLU A 72 1.26 -9.63 -1.08
CA GLU A 72 0.15 -10.01 -1.95
C GLU A 72 -0.88 -10.70 -1.07
N GLU A 73 -2.03 -10.04 -0.87
CA GLU A 73 -3.22 -10.79 -0.51
C GLU A 73 -3.55 -11.63 -1.73
N THR A 74 -3.03 -12.87 -1.77
CA THR A 74 -3.62 -13.92 -2.58
C THR A 74 -5.07 -13.97 -2.14
N CYS A 75 -5.96 -13.32 -2.88
CA CYS A 75 -7.35 -13.72 -2.86
C CYS A 75 -7.30 -15.20 -3.28
N PRO A 76 -7.67 -16.16 -2.41
CA PRO A 76 -7.76 -17.53 -2.88
C PRO A 76 -8.76 -17.48 -4.02
N ILE A 77 -8.27 -17.73 -5.23
CA ILE A 77 -9.13 -18.01 -6.36
C ILE A 77 -9.94 -19.20 -5.86
N ARG A 78 -11.23 -19.00 -5.54
CA ARG A 78 -12.14 -20.11 -5.34
C ARG A 78 -12.14 -20.85 -6.66
N GLN A 79 -11.31 -21.90 -6.78
CA GLN A 79 -11.51 -22.95 -7.75
C GLN A 79 -12.86 -23.57 -7.39
N ALA A 80 -13.90 -23.16 -8.12
CA ALA A 80 -15.10 -23.96 -8.22
C ALA A 80 -14.75 -25.12 -9.16
N ALA A 81 -14.79 -26.33 -8.60
CA ALA A 81 -14.78 -27.58 -9.35
C ALA A 81 -16.12 -27.79 -10.06
#